data_AF-A0A2T4X9S5-F1
#
_entry.id   AF-A0A2T4X9S5-F1
#
_cell.length_a   1.000
_cell.length_b   1.000
_cell.length_c   1.000
_cell.angle_alpha   90.00
_cell.angle_beta   90.00
_cell.angle_gamma   90.00
#
_symmetry.space_group_name_H-M   'P 1'
#
loop_
_entity.id
_entity.type
_entity.pdbx_description
1 polymer ?
#
loop_
_entity_poly.entity_id
_entity_poly.type
_entity_poly.pdbx_seq_one_letter_code
_entity_poly.pdbx_strand_id
1 'polypeptide(L)'
;MTANLKIFVLLFVFWQQACQVTPQKNTTAATSTANTEVITPPDETNTSGQQPVQVGAARTDLYFPQLAGKRLGLVVNHTSIIGKVHLVDTLLAAGLQVVAILAPEHGFRGAADAGEKIDNSRDPATGIPLVSLYGTHKEPTAADLANIDLIIFDIQDVGARFYTYISTMHYVMQAAAKYGKPVLLLDRPNPNGHYVDGPVLDPAYRSFVGMHPVPIVHGMTVGEYARMINGEGWLENGLRANLQVIPCANYTHQTPYQLPVAPSPNLPNMRSIYLYPSLCFFEGTVFSVGRGTAEQFQVYGHPDFTFGNYQFTPRSGPGSKYPPLENKVCHGVSLAQLEPAKIREEGQLNLFYILQAYTHFPDQANFFLKNNFIDKLAGSSQLRQQIEAGWDQARIRASWQSGLVNFKQIRSKYLLYE
;
A
#
# COMPACT_ATOMS: atom_id res chain seq x y z
N MET A 1 37.26 52.30 24.86
CA MET A 1 36.37 51.12 24.94
C MET A 1 36.41 50.44 23.60
N THR A 2 37.08 49.29 23.56
CA THR A 2 37.52 48.56 22.38
C THR A 2 36.47 47.58 21.90
N ALA A 3 36.16 47.61 20.60
CA ALA A 3 35.34 46.61 19.91
C ALA A 3 36.24 45.46 19.44
N ASN A 4 35.80 44.21 19.61
CA ASN A 4 36.46 43.03 19.02
C ASN A 4 35.41 42.10 18.41
N LEU A 5 35.42 42.08 17.08
CA LEU A 5 34.71 41.18 16.19
C LEU A 5 35.58 39.92 16.01
N LYS A 6 35.07 38.72 16.35
CA LYS A 6 35.78 37.45 16.09
C LYS A 6 35.19 36.76 14.86
N ILE A 7 35.97 36.77 13.79
CA ILE A 7 35.81 35.94 12.59
C ILE A 7 36.60 34.65 12.82
N PHE A 8 35.96 33.49 12.64
CA PHE A 8 36.62 32.18 12.66
C PHE A 8 36.87 31.75 11.20
N VAL A 9 38.15 31.64 10.84
CA VAL A 9 38.66 30.97 9.63
C VAL A 9 39.27 29.65 10.08
N LEU A 10 38.82 28.52 9.52
CA LEU A 10 39.45 27.22 9.73
C LEU A 10 40.03 26.71 8.40
N LEU A 11 41.35 26.57 8.41
CA LEU A 11 42.21 26.04 7.35
C LEU A 11 42.06 24.52 7.24
N PHE A 12 41.84 24.03 6.02
CA PHE A 12 41.97 22.62 5.66
C PHE A 12 43.44 22.32 5.32
N VAL A 13 44.06 21.38 6.03
CA VAL A 13 45.37 20.80 5.68
C VAL A 13 45.13 19.41 5.09
N PHE A 14 45.56 19.24 3.84
CA PHE A 14 45.60 17.96 3.13
C PHE A 14 46.77 17.11 3.65
N TRP A 15 46.50 15.83 3.91
CA TRP A 15 47.55 14.82 4.08
C TRP A 15 47.34 13.73 3.01
N GLN A 16 48.29 13.66 2.08
CA GLN A 16 48.44 12.57 1.12
C GLN A 16 49.31 11.49 1.76
N GLN A 17 48.89 10.23 1.66
CA GLN A 17 49.82 9.11 1.64
C GLN A 17 49.56 8.26 0.41
N ALA A 18 50.65 8.05 -0.32
CA ALA A 18 50.75 7.19 -1.48
C ALA A 18 50.91 5.73 -1.05
N CYS A 19 50.26 4.82 -1.77
CA CYS A 19 50.71 3.44 -1.89
C CYS A 19 50.75 3.08 -3.37
N GLN A 20 51.92 2.64 -3.80
CA GLN A 20 52.27 2.22 -5.14
C GLN A 20 51.66 0.85 -5.45
N VAL A 21 51.10 0.68 -6.65
CA VAL A 21 50.82 -0.64 -7.23
C VAL A 21 51.35 -0.67 -8.66
N THR A 22 52.31 -1.56 -8.89
CA THR A 22 52.94 -1.89 -10.17
C THR A 22 51.97 -2.68 -11.07
N PRO A 23 52.06 -2.59 -12.41
CA PRO A 23 51.09 -3.19 -13.32
C PRO A 23 51.50 -4.62 -13.71
N GLN A 24 50.55 -5.55 -13.72
CA GLN A 24 50.74 -6.87 -14.34
C GLN A 24 49.59 -7.24 -15.28
N LYS A 25 49.99 -7.86 -16.39
CA LYS A 25 49.30 -8.09 -17.66
C LYS A 25 48.05 -9.00 -17.59
N ASN A 26 47.13 -8.67 -18.49
CA ASN A 26 46.02 -9.44 -19.07
C ASN A 26 46.06 -10.97 -18.92
N THR A 27 44.91 -11.52 -18.53
CA THR A 27 44.38 -12.78 -19.07
C THR A 27 42.85 -12.67 -19.20
N THR A 28 42.38 -12.94 -20.41
CA THR A 28 40.98 -13.10 -20.82
C THR A 28 40.32 -14.31 -20.16
N ALA A 29 39.07 -14.18 -19.69
CA ALA A 29 37.93 -15.04 -20.05
C ALA A 29 36.70 -14.84 -19.13
N ALA A 30 35.53 -15.05 -19.74
CA ALA A 30 34.21 -15.31 -19.16
C ALA A 30 33.44 -14.12 -18.56
N THR A 31 32.74 -13.42 -19.46
CA THR A 31 31.50 -12.69 -19.18
C THR A 31 30.47 -13.63 -18.57
N SER A 32 30.26 -13.53 -17.26
CA SER A 32 29.12 -14.13 -16.56
C SER A 32 27.90 -13.25 -16.78
N THR A 33 27.09 -13.56 -17.79
CA THR A 33 25.72 -13.07 -17.90
C THR A 33 24.93 -13.63 -16.72
N ALA A 34 24.62 -12.79 -15.74
CA ALA A 34 23.64 -13.09 -14.72
C ALA A 34 22.25 -13.17 -15.39
N ASN A 35 21.88 -14.38 -15.79
CA ASN A 35 20.52 -14.70 -16.21
C ASN A 35 19.59 -14.42 -15.04
N THR A 36 18.81 -13.35 -15.16
CA THR A 36 17.62 -13.16 -14.34
C THR A 36 16.57 -14.11 -14.90
N GLU A 37 16.62 -15.37 -14.50
CA GLU A 37 15.51 -16.28 -14.74
C GLU A 37 14.31 -15.76 -13.95
N VAL A 38 13.38 -15.17 -14.70
CA VAL A 38 12.02 -14.92 -14.25
C VAL A 38 11.43 -16.28 -13.89
N ILE A 39 11.33 -16.56 -12.59
CA ILE A 39 10.60 -17.71 -12.07
C ILE A 39 9.16 -17.56 -12.58
N THR A 40 8.82 -18.36 -13.57
CA THR A 40 7.44 -18.50 -14.04
C THR A 40 6.69 -19.28 -12.96
N PRO A 41 5.55 -18.77 -12.45
CA PRO A 41 4.67 -19.62 -11.67
C PRO A 41 4.20 -20.76 -12.58
N PRO A 42 4.09 -22.00 -12.08
CA PRO A 42 3.57 -23.11 -12.85
C PRO A 42 2.14 -22.78 -13.31
N ASP A 43 1.82 -23.15 -14.55
CA ASP A 43 0.45 -23.13 -15.08
C ASP A 43 -0.50 -23.72 -14.05
N GLU A 44 -1.49 -22.94 -13.65
CA GLU A 44 -2.55 -23.35 -12.73
C GLU A 44 -3.30 -24.54 -13.33
N THR A 45 -3.01 -25.75 -12.82
CA THR A 45 -3.90 -26.89 -12.97
C THR A 45 -5.11 -26.65 -12.08
N ASN A 46 -6.06 -25.89 -12.63
CA ASN A 46 -7.29 -25.50 -11.97
C ASN A 46 -8.15 -26.75 -11.72
N THR A 47 -8.12 -27.26 -10.49
CA THR A 47 -8.82 -28.49 -10.04
C THR A 47 -10.21 -28.20 -9.48
N SER A 48 -10.75 -27.00 -9.68
CA SER A 48 -12.15 -26.68 -9.39
C SER A 48 -12.80 -26.12 -10.65
N GLY A 49 -13.99 -26.58 -11.01
CA GLY A 49 -14.75 -26.08 -12.17
C GLY A 49 -15.21 -24.62 -12.07
N GLN A 50 -14.60 -23.81 -11.20
CA GLN A 50 -14.84 -22.37 -11.11
C GLN A 50 -14.10 -21.64 -12.24
N GLN A 51 -14.84 -20.82 -12.97
CA GLN A 51 -14.27 -19.91 -13.95
C GLN A 51 -13.30 -18.94 -13.27
N PRO A 52 -12.14 -18.63 -13.88
CA PRO A 52 -11.18 -17.71 -13.29
C PRO A 52 -11.80 -16.31 -13.10
N VAL A 53 -11.34 -15.61 -12.06
CA VAL A 53 -11.77 -14.23 -11.79
C VAL A 53 -11.36 -13.34 -12.96
N GLN A 54 -12.32 -12.56 -13.46
CA GLN A 54 -12.03 -11.50 -14.44
C GLN A 54 -12.14 -10.15 -13.74
N VAL A 55 -11.03 -9.46 -13.60
CA VAL A 55 -10.99 -8.09 -13.04
C VAL A 55 -11.75 -7.11 -13.95
N GLY A 56 -12.22 -6.00 -13.40
CA GLY A 56 -12.97 -4.99 -14.16
C GLY A 56 -12.22 -4.50 -15.40
N ALA A 57 -10.89 -4.36 -15.32
CA ALA A 57 -10.05 -3.97 -16.45
C ALA A 57 -10.02 -5.00 -17.59
N ALA A 58 -10.24 -6.29 -17.31
CA ALA A 58 -10.28 -7.31 -18.35
C ALA A 58 -11.63 -7.38 -19.10
N ARG A 59 -12.67 -6.71 -18.59
CA ARG A 59 -14.04 -6.71 -19.15
C ARG A 59 -14.24 -5.58 -20.15
N THR A 60 -13.36 -5.53 -21.16
CA THR A 60 -13.22 -4.40 -22.08
C THR A 60 -14.49 -4.11 -22.89
N ASP A 61 -15.28 -5.13 -23.19
CA ASP A 61 -16.59 -5.04 -23.85
C ASP A 61 -17.58 -4.14 -23.08
N LEU A 62 -17.48 -4.09 -21.75
CA LEU A 62 -18.38 -3.29 -20.92
C LEU A 62 -18.09 -1.79 -20.93
N TYR A 63 -16.86 -1.39 -21.30
CA TYR A 63 -16.45 0.01 -21.14
C TYR A 63 -15.70 0.61 -22.32
N PHE A 64 -15.05 -0.15 -23.19
CA PHE A 64 -14.36 0.41 -24.36
C PHE A 64 -15.29 1.24 -25.26
N PRO A 65 -16.53 0.81 -25.57
CA PRO A 65 -17.42 1.58 -26.44
C PRO A 65 -17.70 2.99 -25.93
N GLN A 66 -17.80 3.17 -24.60
CA GLN A 66 -18.08 4.48 -23.99
C GLN A 66 -16.81 5.36 -23.84
N LEU A 67 -15.61 4.83 -24.07
CA LEU A 67 -14.37 5.60 -24.03
C LEU A 67 -14.05 6.30 -25.36
N ALA A 68 -14.69 5.89 -26.47
CA ALA A 68 -14.42 6.44 -27.79
C ALA A 68 -14.61 7.97 -27.83
N GLY A 69 -13.62 8.66 -28.40
CA GLY A 69 -13.63 10.12 -28.54
C GLY A 69 -13.43 10.92 -27.23
N LYS A 70 -13.14 10.27 -26.09
CA LYS A 70 -12.87 10.94 -24.81
C LYS A 70 -11.36 11.04 -24.56
N ARG A 71 -10.93 12.14 -23.94
CA ARG A 71 -9.59 12.29 -23.37
C ARG A 71 -9.53 11.64 -21.99
N LEU A 72 -8.74 10.60 -21.84
CA LEU A 72 -8.70 9.75 -20.65
C LEU A 72 -7.56 10.17 -19.72
N GLY A 73 -7.88 10.42 -18.46
CA GLY A 73 -6.91 10.53 -17.36
C GLY A 73 -6.90 9.25 -16.55
N LEU A 74 -5.72 8.67 -16.27
CA LEU A 74 -5.63 7.37 -15.61
C LEU A 74 -4.97 7.48 -14.23
N VAL A 75 -5.68 7.03 -13.20
CA VAL A 75 -5.12 6.79 -11.86
C VAL A 75 -4.74 5.32 -11.77
N VAL A 76 -3.46 5.04 -11.98
CA VAL A 76 -2.90 3.70 -12.20
C VAL A 76 -1.50 3.58 -11.61
N ASN A 77 -1.08 2.35 -11.33
CA ASN A 77 0.28 1.99 -10.95
C ASN A 77 0.70 0.69 -11.65
N HIS A 78 1.82 0.09 -11.26
CA HIS A 78 2.33 -1.12 -11.92
C HIS A 78 1.43 -2.35 -11.78
N THR A 79 0.43 -2.31 -10.90
CA THR A 79 -0.56 -3.39 -10.72
C THR A 79 -1.71 -3.34 -11.72
N SER A 80 -1.84 -2.22 -12.47
CA SER A 80 -2.92 -1.94 -13.41
C SER A 80 -2.74 -2.72 -14.72
N ILE A 81 -2.67 -4.05 -14.63
CA ILE A 81 -2.44 -4.96 -15.76
C ILE A 81 -3.69 -5.74 -16.14
N ILE A 82 -3.77 -6.07 -17.44
CA ILE A 82 -4.68 -7.03 -18.04
C ILE A 82 -3.81 -8.15 -18.61
N GLY A 83 -3.86 -9.33 -17.99
CA GLY A 83 -2.87 -10.38 -18.25
C GLY A 83 -1.46 -9.90 -17.90
N LYS A 84 -0.61 -9.70 -18.91
CA LYS A 84 0.78 -9.20 -18.75
C LYS A 84 0.99 -7.78 -19.27
N VAL A 85 -0.06 -7.13 -19.78
CA VAL A 85 0.03 -5.81 -20.43
C VAL A 85 -0.59 -4.76 -19.52
N HIS A 86 0.06 -3.61 -19.39
CA HIS A 86 -0.46 -2.51 -18.60
C HIS A 86 -1.72 -1.90 -19.26
N LEU A 87 -2.67 -1.41 -18.46
CA LEU A 87 -3.92 -0.83 -18.93
C LEU A 87 -3.70 0.34 -19.90
N VAL A 88 -2.79 1.27 -19.58
CA VAL A 88 -2.36 2.36 -20.49
C VAL A 88 -2.01 1.82 -21.88
N ASP A 89 -1.14 0.81 -21.96
CA ASP A 89 -0.70 0.27 -23.26
C ASP A 89 -1.86 -0.43 -23.98
N THR A 90 -2.75 -1.09 -23.24
CA THR A 90 -3.96 -1.73 -23.77
C THR A 90 -4.93 -0.70 -24.38
N LEU A 91 -5.16 0.43 -23.69
CA LEU A 91 -6.03 1.50 -24.19
C LEU A 91 -5.44 2.18 -25.44
N LEU A 92 -4.12 2.44 -25.44
CA LEU A 92 -3.43 3.01 -26.59
C LEU A 92 -3.48 2.07 -27.81
N ALA A 93 -3.25 0.77 -27.61
CA ALA A 93 -3.35 -0.23 -28.68
C ALA A 93 -4.78 -0.34 -29.25
N ALA A 94 -5.79 -0.05 -28.45
CA ALA A 94 -7.19 0.04 -28.89
C ALA A 94 -7.55 1.37 -29.58
N GLY A 95 -6.59 2.29 -29.77
CA GLY A 95 -6.79 3.59 -30.39
C GLY A 95 -7.49 4.62 -29.50
N LEU A 96 -7.54 4.40 -28.18
CA LEU A 96 -8.15 5.32 -27.22
C LEU A 96 -7.17 6.39 -26.77
N GLN A 97 -7.68 7.59 -26.49
CA GLN A 97 -6.87 8.76 -26.25
C GLN A 97 -6.52 8.94 -24.75
N VAL A 98 -5.39 8.38 -24.32
CA VAL A 98 -4.85 8.66 -22.98
C VAL A 98 -4.03 9.95 -22.99
N VAL A 99 -4.39 10.92 -22.15
CA VAL A 99 -3.78 12.26 -22.13
C VAL A 99 -2.99 12.59 -20.88
N ALA A 100 -3.21 11.85 -19.79
CA ALA A 100 -2.50 12.07 -18.53
C ALA A 100 -2.54 10.82 -17.64
N ILE A 101 -1.47 10.62 -16.88
CA ILE A 101 -1.36 9.62 -15.81
C ILE A 101 -1.27 10.36 -14.48
N LEU A 102 -2.12 10.00 -13.53
CA LEU A 102 -2.20 10.53 -12.19
C LEU A 102 -1.66 9.45 -11.23
N ALA A 103 -0.35 9.46 -10.97
CA ALA A 103 0.34 8.37 -10.29
C ALA A 103 0.34 8.54 -8.74
N PRO A 104 0.04 7.49 -7.97
CA PRO A 104 0.09 7.53 -6.50
C PRO A 104 1.53 7.36 -5.95
N GLU A 105 1.64 7.02 -4.66
CA GLU A 105 2.86 6.93 -3.84
C GLU A 105 4.04 6.08 -4.36
N HIS A 106 3.81 5.08 -5.21
CA HIS A 106 4.85 4.19 -5.76
C HIS A 106 5.06 4.37 -7.28
N GLY A 107 4.46 5.42 -7.84
CA GLY A 107 4.53 5.70 -9.26
C GLY A 107 3.73 4.76 -10.14
N PHE A 108 4.10 4.76 -11.42
CA PHE A 108 3.30 4.19 -12.50
C PHE A 108 3.82 2.84 -13.03
N ARG A 109 5.14 2.71 -13.27
CA ARG A 109 5.76 1.47 -13.79
C ARG A 109 6.50 0.64 -12.74
N GLY A 110 6.37 0.95 -11.45
CA GLY A 110 6.90 0.13 -10.35
C GLY A 110 8.41 0.25 -10.11
N ALA A 111 9.07 1.23 -10.73
CA ALA A 111 10.50 1.49 -10.55
C ALA A 111 10.82 2.49 -9.42
N ALA A 112 9.82 3.09 -8.77
CA ALA A 112 10.00 4.10 -7.72
C ALA A 112 9.75 3.50 -6.32
N ASP A 113 10.62 3.83 -5.37
CA ASP A 113 10.48 3.44 -3.96
C ASP A 113 9.33 4.21 -3.26
N ALA A 114 8.87 3.68 -2.12
CA ALA A 114 7.86 4.33 -1.29
C ALA A 114 8.31 5.73 -0.84
N GLY A 115 7.52 6.74 -1.20
CA GLY A 115 7.77 8.12 -0.80
C GLY A 115 8.82 8.86 -1.63
N GLU A 116 9.37 8.26 -2.70
CA GLU A 116 10.19 9.01 -3.64
C GLU A 116 9.33 9.99 -4.43
N LYS A 117 9.80 11.24 -4.49
CA LYS A 117 9.11 12.31 -5.20
C LYS A 117 9.24 12.06 -6.69
N ILE A 118 8.15 11.63 -7.31
CA ILE A 118 8.03 11.61 -8.76
C ILE A 118 7.67 13.02 -9.17
N ASP A 119 8.65 13.80 -9.64
CA ASP A 119 8.36 15.11 -10.24
C ASP A 119 7.50 14.92 -11.51
N ASN A 120 6.76 15.96 -11.88
CA ASN A 120 5.93 15.99 -13.10
C ASN A 120 6.79 15.64 -14.31
N SER A 121 6.68 14.39 -14.74
CA SER A 121 7.54 13.76 -15.72
C SER A 121 6.67 13.26 -16.88
N ARG A 122 7.28 12.64 -17.88
CA ARG A 122 6.56 11.94 -18.94
C ARG A 122 6.92 10.47 -18.87
N ASP A 123 5.95 9.60 -19.15
CA ASP A 123 6.22 8.18 -19.33
C ASP A 123 7.20 8.01 -20.51
N PRO A 124 8.41 7.44 -20.30
CA PRO A 124 9.39 7.33 -21.37
C PRO A 124 8.93 6.49 -22.57
N ALA A 125 8.04 5.52 -22.33
CA ALA A 125 7.53 4.63 -23.37
C ALA A 125 6.48 5.29 -24.27
N THR A 126 5.58 6.09 -23.69
CA THR A 126 4.42 6.64 -24.40
C THR A 126 4.48 8.17 -24.60
N GLY A 127 5.36 8.86 -23.88
CA GLY A 127 5.44 10.32 -23.83
C GLY A 127 4.32 10.99 -23.04
N ILE A 128 3.41 10.22 -22.42
CA ILE A 128 2.22 10.74 -21.74
C ILE A 128 2.64 11.51 -20.46
N PRO A 129 2.08 12.70 -20.20
CA PRO A 129 2.34 13.45 -18.96
C PRO A 129 1.96 12.66 -17.72
N LEU A 130 2.81 12.74 -16.70
CA LEU A 130 2.62 12.11 -15.40
C LEU A 130 2.54 13.19 -14.31
N VAL A 131 1.47 13.14 -13.53
CA VAL A 131 1.20 14.00 -12.37
C VAL A 131 1.26 13.13 -11.13
N SER A 132 2.12 13.49 -10.17
CA SER A 132 2.21 12.77 -8.90
C SER A 132 1.12 13.22 -7.93
N LEU A 133 0.32 12.27 -7.44
CA LEU A 133 -0.70 12.46 -6.41
C LEU A 133 -0.18 12.05 -5.02
N TYR A 134 1.02 12.50 -4.66
CA TYR A 134 1.66 12.19 -3.39
C TYR A 134 2.30 13.41 -2.72
N GLY A 135 2.66 13.27 -1.43
CA GLY A 135 3.28 14.34 -0.65
C GLY A 135 2.30 15.50 -0.41
N THR A 136 2.67 16.71 -0.83
CA THR A 136 1.82 17.90 -0.67
C THR A 136 0.70 17.99 -1.71
N HIS A 137 0.79 17.22 -2.80
CA HIS A 137 -0.18 17.24 -3.90
C HIS A 137 -0.94 15.91 -3.95
N LYS A 138 -2.02 15.75 -3.17
CA LYS A 138 -2.79 14.50 -3.11
C LYS A 138 -4.11 14.55 -3.87
N GLU A 139 -4.71 15.74 -3.96
CA GLU A 139 -5.95 16.01 -4.69
C GLU A 139 -5.61 16.58 -6.07
N PRO A 140 -6.08 15.97 -7.17
CA PRO A 140 -5.95 16.56 -8.50
C PRO A 140 -6.52 17.98 -8.54
N THR A 141 -5.75 18.93 -9.07
CA THR A 141 -6.20 20.31 -9.25
C THR A 141 -7.05 20.46 -10.51
N ALA A 142 -7.72 21.60 -10.65
CA ALA A 142 -8.41 21.97 -11.89
C ALA A 142 -7.47 21.93 -13.12
N ALA A 143 -6.19 22.30 -12.94
CA ALA A 143 -5.20 22.30 -14.00
C ALA A 143 -4.83 20.86 -14.43
N ASP A 144 -4.66 19.95 -13.47
CA ASP A 144 -4.39 18.53 -13.74
C ASP A 144 -5.52 17.89 -14.55
N LEU A 145 -6.77 18.32 -14.30
CA LEU A 145 -7.97 17.77 -14.93
C LEU A 145 -8.49 18.56 -16.14
N ALA A 146 -7.82 19.66 -16.53
CA ALA A 146 -8.33 20.57 -17.57
C ALA A 146 -8.54 19.87 -18.92
N ASN A 147 -7.65 18.94 -19.26
CA ASN A 147 -7.68 18.22 -20.53
C ASN A 147 -8.26 16.80 -20.43
N ILE A 148 -8.83 16.42 -19.29
CA ILE A 148 -9.42 15.09 -19.08
C ILE A 148 -10.94 15.19 -19.19
N ASP A 149 -11.56 14.31 -19.98
CA ASP A 149 -13.01 14.18 -20.11
C ASP A 149 -13.58 13.07 -19.20
N LEU A 150 -12.77 12.06 -18.88
CA LEU A 150 -13.13 10.94 -18.00
C LEU A 150 -11.88 10.44 -17.26
N ILE A 151 -12.02 10.22 -15.95
CA ILE A 151 -10.96 9.64 -15.11
C ILE A 151 -11.21 8.14 -14.98
N ILE A 152 -10.20 7.33 -15.28
CA ILE A 152 -10.22 5.89 -15.01
C ILE A 152 -9.39 5.62 -13.77
N PHE A 153 -9.96 4.91 -12.79
CA PHE A 153 -9.25 4.43 -11.61
C PHE A 153 -9.10 2.90 -11.72
N ASP A 154 -7.86 2.41 -11.71
CA ASP A 154 -7.56 0.98 -11.74
C ASP A 154 -6.29 0.71 -10.93
N ILE A 155 -6.41 0.30 -9.67
CA ILE A 155 -5.27 -0.03 -8.81
C ILE A 155 -5.64 -1.23 -7.94
N GLN A 156 -4.72 -2.19 -7.81
CA GLN A 156 -4.85 -3.31 -6.88
C GLN A 156 -4.59 -2.86 -5.44
N ASP A 157 -5.62 -2.93 -4.60
CA ASP A 157 -5.53 -2.71 -3.15
C ASP A 157 -5.29 -4.03 -2.39
N VAL A 158 -5.12 -3.96 -1.06
CA VAL A 158 -4.93 -5.14 -0.19
C VAL A 158 -5.97 -5.27 0.93
N GLY A 159 -6.97 -4.40 1.01
CA GLY A 159 -8.10 -4.52 1.93
C GLY A 159 -7.85 -4.05 3.36
N ALA A 160 -6.84 -3.20 3.55
CA ALA A 160 -6.48 -2.63 4.83
C ALA A 160 -6.58 -1.10 4.78
N ARG A 161 -7.23 -0.50 5.78
CA ARG A 161 -7.55 0.95 5.82
C ARG A 161 -6.32 1.86 5.69
N PHE A 162 -5.18 1.43 6.20
CA PHE A 162 -3.92 2.17 6.14
C PHE A 162 -3.12 1.94 4.86
N TYR A 163 -3.62 1.11 3.93
CA TYR A 163 -3.09 1.05 2.57
C TYR A 163 -3.69 2.19 1.74
N THR A 164 -2.85 3.11 1.30
CA THR A 164 -3.26 4.49 0.98
C THR A 164 -3.94 4.68 -0.38
N TYR A 165 -4.11 3.63 -1.19
CA TYR A 165 -4.74 3.77 -2.51
C TYR A 165 -6.23 4.12 -2.43
N ILE A 166 -6.95 3.63 -1.42
CA ILE A 166 -8.32 4.10 -1.14
C ILE A 166 -8.38 5.58 -0.68
N SER A 167 -7.30 6.10 -0.08
CA SER A 167 -7.17 7.51 0.25
C SER A 167 -6.89 8.36 -0.99
N THR A 168 -6.04 7.88 -1.91
CA THR A 168 -5.89 8.51 -3.24
C THR A 168 -7.21 8.51 -3.99
N MET A 169 -7.96 7.39 -3.98
CA MET A 169 -9.28 7.30 -4.58
C MET A 169 -10.24 8.35 -4.02
N HIS A 170 -10.28 8.55 -2.70
CA HIS A 170 -11.09 9.61 -2.09
C HIS A 170 -10.78 10.98 -2.70
N TYR A 171 -9.51 11.36 -2.79
CA TYR A 171 -9.12 12.66 -3.33
C TYR A 171 -9.42 12.79 -4.83
N VAL A 172 -9.27 11.70 -5.59
CA VAL A 172 -9.67 11.67 -7.01
C VAL A 172 -11.17 11.86 -7.13
N MET A 173 -11.99 11.16 -6.33
CA MET A 173 -13.43 11.32 -6.32
C MET A 173 -13.86 12.73 -5.90
N GLN A 174 -13.18 13.31 -4.90
CA GLN A 174 -13.38 14.68 -4.44
C GLN A 174 -13.17 15.68 -5.58
N ALA A 175 -12.00 15.62 -6.24
CA ALA A 175 -11.67 16.48 -7.36
C ALA A 175 -12.62 16.26 -8.55
N ALA A 176 -12.94 15.01 -8.86
CA ALA A 176 -13.84 14.66 -9.95
C ALA A 176 -15.25 15.24 -9.74
N ALA A 177 -15.78 15.13 -8.52
CA ALA A 177 -17.06 15.74 -8.16
C ALA A 177 -17.01 17.28 -8.24
N LYS A 178 -15.94 17.89 -7.74
CA LYS A 178 -15.72 19.35 -7.74
C LYS A 178 -15.61 19.94 -9.14
N TYR A 179 -14.97 19.23 -10.06
CA TYR A 179 -14.67 19.71 -11.42
C TYR A 179 -15.51 19.04 -12.51
N GLY A 180 -16.59 18.34 -12.13
CA GLY A 180 -17.55 17.74 -13.06
C GLY A 180 -16.97 16.67 -13.97
N LYS A 181 -15.99 15.89 -13.49
CA LYS A 181 -15.37 14.80 -14.25
C LYS A 181 -16.01 13.46 -13.88
N PRO A 182 -16.52 12.69 -14.84
CA PRO A 182 -16.92 11.29 -14.60
C PRO A 182 -15.71 10.44 -14.17
N VAL A 183 -15.97 9.48 -13.28
CA VAL A 183 -15.01 8.48 -12.81
C VAL A 183 -15.48 7.09 -13.21
N LEU A 184 -14.66 6.37 -13.97
CA LEU A 184 -14.82 4.96 -14.26
C LEU A 184 -13.84 4.15 -13.41
N LEU A 185 -14.35 3.36 -12.48
CA LEU A 185 -13.54 2.52 -11.60
C LEU A 185 -13.57 1.08 -12.12
N LEU A 186 -12.39 0.56 -12.47
CA LEU A 186 -12.22 -0.82 -12.91
C LEU A 186 -11.90 -1.66 -11.68
N ASP A 187 -12.90 -2.39 -11.19
CA ASP A 187 -12.78 -3.01 -9.86
C ASP A 187 -11.81 -4.19 -9.87
N ARG A 188 -11.19 -4.44 -8.71
CA ARG A 188 -10.27 -5.56 -8.51
C ARG A 188 -10.61 -6.30 -7.21
N PRO A 189 -10.38 -7.63 -7.14
CA PRO A 189 -10.61 -8.39 -5.93
C PRO A 189 -9.85 -7.82 -4.73
N ASN A 190 -10.50 -7.83 -3.58
CA ASN A 190 -9.82 -7.56 -2.32
C ASN A 190 -9.23 -8.88 -1.78
N PRO A 191 -7.90 -9.04 -1.65
CA PRO A 191 -7.30 -10.27 -1.12
C PRO A 191 -7.73 -10.54 0.34
N ASN A 192 -7.99 -9.48 1.13
CA ASN A 192 -8.54 -9.55 2.48
C ASN A 192 -10.08 -9.31 2.52
N GLY A 193 -10.78 -9.53 1.40
CA GLY A 193 -12.24 -9.32 1.28
C GLY A 193 -13.10 -10.26 2.15
N HIS A 194 -12.54 -11.41 2.52
CA HIS A 194 -13.20 -12.52 3.21
C HIS A 194 -13.59 -12.25 4.67
N TYR A 195 -13.16 -11.13 5.26
CA TYR A 195 -13.49 -10.79 6.64
C TYR A 195 -13.57 -9.27 6.87
N VAL A 196 -14.12 -8.90 8.04
CA VAL A 196 -14.18 -7.51 8.50
C VAL A 196 -13.78 -7.48 9.96
N ASP A 197 -12.78 -6.67 10.29
CA ASP A 197 -12.26 -6.63 11.65
C ASP A 197 -11.45 -5.38 11.98
N GLY A 198 -11.27 -5.16 13.29
CA GLY A 198 -10.54 -4.04 13.87
C GLY A 198 -11.41 -2.84 14.23
N PRO A 199 -10.86 -1.89 15.00
CA PRO A 199 -11.57 -0.70 15.42
C PRO A 199 -11.98 0.16 14.23
N VAL A 200 -13.24 0.61 14.24
CA VAL A 200 -13.75 1.61 13.30
C VAL A 200 -13.06 2.95 13.58
N LEU A 201 -12.59 3.62 12.53
CA LEU A 201 -11.90 4.90 12.66
C LEU A 201 -12.82 5.96 13.27
N ASP A 202 -12.37 6.58 14.36
CA ASP A 202 -12.91 7.83 14.86
C ASP A 202 -12.46 8.96 13.91
N PRO A 203 -13.40 9.76 13.35
CA PRO A 203 -13.07 10.89 12.49
C PRO A 203 -12.05 11.89 13.06
N ALA A 204 -11.90 12.01 14.39
CA ALA A 204 -10.86 12.82 15.00
C ALA A 204 -9.44 12.33 14.69
N TYR A 205 -9.29 11.05 14.35
CA TYR A 205 -8.03 10.42 13.96
C TYR A 205 -7.84 10.36 12.44
N ARG A 206 -8.71 10.99 11.65
CA ARG A 206 -8.58 11.06 10.19
C ARG A 206 -7.18 11.50 9.78
N SER A 207 -6.63 10.81 8.78
CA SER A 207 -5.35 11.10 8.14
C SER A 207 -5.24 10.38 6.80
N PHE A 208 -4.12 10.53 6.08
CA PHE A 208 -3.93 9.84 4.81
C PHE A 208 -3.92 8.29 4.93
N VAL A 209 -3.58 7.75 6.09
CA VAL A 209 -3.64 6.31 6.39
C VAL A 209 -4.99 5.87 7.00
N GLY A 210 -6.00 6.73 6.93
CA GLY A 210 -7.34 6.44 7.45
C GLY A 210 -8.28 7.62 7.23
N MET A 211 -9.00 7.60 6.11
CA MET A 211 -9.82 8.73 5.67
C MET A 211 -11.27 8.70 6.15
N HIS A 212 -11.81 7.52 6.45
CA HIS A 212 -13.25 7.31 6.66
C HIS A 212 -13.52 6.42 7.87
N PRO A 213 -14.72 6.51 8.48
CA PRO A 213 -15.14 5.69 9.62
C PRO A 213 -15.42 4.24 9.21
N VAL A 214 -14.37 3.53 8.79
CA VAL A 214 -14.37 2.11 8.43
C VAL A 214 -13.41 1.36 9.36
N PRO A 215 -13.60 0.05 9.60
CA PRO A 215 -12.66 -0.76 10.37
C PRO A 215 -11.32 -0.93 9.65
N ILE A 216 -10.34 -1.50 10.33
CA ILE A 216 -8.99 -1.74 9.78
C ILE A 216 -9.08 -2.61 8.54
N VAL A 217 -9.76 -3.75 8.66
CA VAL A 217 -10.07 -4.63 7.53
C VAL A 217 -11.53 -4.41 7.21
N HIS A 218 -11.79 -3.75 6.09
CA HIS A 218 -13.14 -3.34 5.69
C HIS A 218 -13.90 -4.43 4.92
N GLY A 219 -13.21 -5.42 4.36
CA GLY A 219 -13.83 -6.51 3.62
C GLY A 219 -14.67 -6.03 2.42
N MET A 220 -14.15 -5.03 1.69
CA MET A 220 -14.81 -4.44 0.52
C MET A 220 -13.80 -4.29 -0.60
N THR A 221 -14.22 -4.45 -1.85
CA THR A 221 -13.38 -4.04 -2.99
C THR A 221 -13.28 -2.53 -3.06
N VAL A 222 -12.36 -2.02 -3.89
CA VAL A 222 -12.19 -0.58 -4.09
C VAL A 222 -13.46 0.02 -4.73
N GLY A 223 -14.11 -0.71 -5.64
CA GLY A 223 -15.39 -0.32 -6.23
C GLY A 223 -16.53 -0.20 -5.23
N GLU A 224 -16.71 -1.20 -4.35
CA GLU A 224 -17.70 -1.13 -3.27
C GLU A 224 -17.41 0.02 -2.29
N TYR A 225 -16.13 0.22 -1.96
CA TYR A 225 -15.69 1.31 -1.08
C TYR A 225 -15.98 2.67 -1.71
N ALA A 226 -15.73 2.85 -3.01
CA ALA A 226 -16.07 4.09 -3.74
C ALA A 226 -17.57 4.37 -3.70
N ARG A 227 -18.41 3.34 -3.91
CA ARG A 227 -19.87 3.48 -3.80
C ARG A 227 -20.27 3.92 -2.39
N MET A 228 -19.62 3.38 -1.36
CA MET A 228 -19.85 3.75 0.04
C MET A 228 -19.45 5.20 0.33
N ILE A 229 -18.30 5.68 -0.17
CA ILE A 229 -17.88 7.10 -0.05
C ILE A 229 -18.98 8.03 -0.59
N ASN A 230 -19.50 7.74 -1.78
CA ASN A 230 -20.56 8.55 -2.40
C ASN A 230 -21.90 8.44 -1.63
N GLY A 231 -22.29 7.22 -1.26
CA GLY A 231 -23.59 6.95 -0.64
C GLY A 231 -23.71 7.51 0.77
N GLU A 232 -22.65 7.41 1.56
CA GLU A 232 -22.58 7.94 2.94
C GLU A 232 -22.18 9.43 2.97
N GLY A 233 -21.97 10.07 1.81
CA GLY A 233 -21.71 11.51 1.71
C GLY A 233 -20.38 11.93 2.33
N TRP A 234 -19.34 11.10 2.19
CA TRP A 234 -18.02 11.34 2.80
C TRP A 234 -17.12 12.29 2.02
N LEU A 235 -17.51 12.69 0.81
CA LEU A 235 -16.86 13.78 0.09
C LEU A 235 -17.25 15.13 0.71
N GLU A 236 -16.33 16.08 0.65
CA GLU A 236 -16.50 17.41 1.22
C GLU A 236 -17.69 18.14 0.59
N ASN A 237 -18.35 18.98 1.39
CA ASN A 237 -19.52 19.76 0.99
C ASN A 237 -20.71 18.92 0.48
N GLY A 238 -20.78 17.64 0.86
CA GLY A 238 -21.83 16.72 0.42
C GLY A 238 -21.78 16.40 -1.07
N LEU A 239 -20.63 16.62 -1.71
CA LEU A 239 -20.43 16.30 -3.11
C LEU A 239 -20.58 14.79 -3.37
N ARG A 240 -20.90 14.45 -4.62
CA ARG A 240 -20.96 13.07 -5.10
C ARG A 240 -20.28 12.99 -6.45
N ALA A 241 -19.32 12.10 -6.60
CA ALA A 241 -18.68 11.86 -7.88
C ALA A 241 -19.67 11.17 -8.83
N ASN A 242 -19.67 11.54 -10.11
CA ASN A 242 -20.33 10.74 -11.15
C ASN A 242 -19.52 9.46 -11.38
N LEU A 243 -19.82 8.43 -10.59
CA LEU A 243 -19.07 7.19 -10.48
C LEU A 243 -19.78 6.06 -11.23
N GLN A 244 -19.05 5.40 -12.12
CA GLN A 244 -19.40 4.10 -12.69
C GLN A 244 -18.36 3.07 -12.26
N VAL A 245 -18.81 1.91 -11.78
CA VAL A 245 -17.93 0.79 -11.43
C VAL A 245 -18.12 -0.33 -12.44
N ILE A 246 -17.02 -0.86 -12.97
CA ILE A 246 -17.02 -2.11 -13.74
C ILE A 246 -16.65 -3.25 -12.79
N PRO A 247 -17.63 -4.07 -12.35
CA PRO A 247 -17.38 -5.10 -11.35
C PRO A 247 -16.59 -6.27 -11.93
N CYS A 248 -15.89 -6.98 -11.05
CA CYS A 248 -15.28 -8.26 -11.38
C CYS A 248 -16.34 -9.28 -11.82
N ALA A 249 -15.97 -10.26 -12.64
CA ALA A 249 -16.74 -11.47 -12.86
C ALA A 249 -16.12 -12.64 -12.09
N ASN A 250 -16.96 -13.59 -11.67
CA ASN A 250 -16.56 -14.81 -10.94
C ASN A 250 -15.88 -14.54 -9.58
N TYR A 251 -16.21 -13.42 -8.94
CA TYR A 251 -15.69 -13.03 -7.64
C TYR A 251 -16.80 -12.96 -6.59
N THR A 252 -16.52 -13.51 -5.42
CA THR A 252 -17.28 -13.36 -4.17
C THR A 252 -16.31 -12.89 -3.09
N HIS A 253 -16.80 -12.39 -1.96
CA HIS A 253 -15.94 -12.04 -0.84
C HIS A 253 -15.13 -13.24 -0.30
N GLN A 254 -15.61 -14.46 -0.55
CA GLN A 254 -14.95 -15.71 -0.16
C GLN A 254 -13.96 -16.25 -1.20
N THR A 255 -13.89 -15.68 -2.40
CA THR A 255 -12.95 -16.12 -3.44
C THR A 255 -11.50 -15.83 -3.01
N PRO A 256 -10.62 -16.83 -2.87
CA PRO A 256 -9.20 -16.58 -2.71
C PRO A 256 -8.64 -16.00 -4.01
N TYR A 257 -7.98 -14.84 -3.93
CA TYR A 257 -7.38 -14.19 -5.09
C TYR A 257 -5.90 -13.95 -4.83
N GLN A 258 -5.06 -14.60 -5.64
CA GLN A 258 -3.61 -14.39 -5.64
C GLN A 258 -3.29 -13.19 -6.53
N LEU A 259 -2.59 -12.21 -5.98
CA LEU A 259 -2.18 -11.04 -6.76
C LEU A 259 -1.12 -11.46 -7.79
N PRO A 260 -1.31 -11.14 -9.08
CA PRO A 260 -0.35 -11.51 -10.13
C PRO A 260 0.95 -10.71 -10.05
N VAL A 261 0.92 -9.56 -9.38
CA VAL A 261 2.06 -8.66 -9.16
C VAL A 261 2.00 -8.12 -7.74
N ALA A 262 3.16 -8.01 -7.09
CA ALA A 262 3.27 -7.44 -5.75
C ALA A 262 2.74 -5.99 -5.74
N PRO A 263 1.79 -5.64 -4.86
CA PRO A 263 1.15 -4.33 -4.89
C PRO A 263 2.06 -3.21 -4.37
N SER A 264 3.04 -3.55 -3.54
CA SER A 264 4.16 -2.67 -3.18
C SER A 264 5.44 -3.47 -2.99
N PRO A 265 6.61 -2.82 -3.04
CA PRO A 265 7.88 -3.48 -2.70
C PRO A 265 7.93 -4.12 -1.31
N ASN A 266 7.10 -3.65 -0.37
CA ASN A 266 7.05 -4.17 1.00
C ASN A 266 5.99 -5.25 1.20
N LEU A 267 5.14 -5.51 0.20
CA LEU A 267 4.18 -6.61 0.23
C LEU A 267 4.52 -7.60 -0.90
N PRO A 268 5.68 -8.29 -0.81
CA PRO A 268 6.21 -9.06 -1.93
C PRO A 268 5.40 -10.32 -2.28
N ASN A 269 4.54 -10.80 -1.37
CA ASN A 269 3.81 -12.05 -1.56
C ASN A 269 2.51 -12.12 -0.74
N MET A 270 1.68 -13.14 -0.98
CA MET A 270 0.39 -13.30 -0.29
C MET A 270 0.52 -13.45 1.24
N ARG A 271 1.62 -14.01 1.75
CA ARG A 271 1.87 -14.09 3.19
C ARG A 271 1.96 -12.70 3.81
N SER A 272 2.78 -11.83 3.21
CA SER A 272 2.91 -10.44 3.66
C SER A 272 1.58 -9.69 3.55
N ILE A 273 0.79 -9.93 2.50
CA ILE A 273 -0.53 -9.29 2.31
C ILE A 273 -1.53 -9.71 3.39
N TYR A 274 -1.55 -10.98 3.80
CA TYR A 274 -2.46 -11.46 4.84
C TYR A 274 -1.99 -11.09 6.25
N LEU A 275 -0.68 -10.99 6.50
CA LEU A 275 -0.14 -10.52 7.79
C LEU A 275 -0.19 -9.00 7.95
N TYR A 276 -0.21 -8.25 6.85
CA TYR A 276 -0.12 -6.80 6.83
C TYR A 276 -1.14 -6.11 7.77
N PRO A 277 -2.44 -6.47 7.77
CA PRO A 277 -3.40 -5.88 8.70
C PRO A 277 -3.02 -6.00 10.18
N SER A 278 -2.34 -7.09 10.56
CA SER A 278 -1.95 -7.37 11.95
C SER A 278 -0.58 -6.79 12.30
N LEU A 279 0.37 -6.82 11.36
CA LEU A 279 1.75 -6.38 11.60
C LEU A 279 1.97 -4.89 11.37
N CYS A 280 1.14 -4.20 10.59
CA CYS A 280 1.33 -2.78 10.31
C CYS A 280 1.22 -1.88 11.55
N PHE A 281 0.59 -2.34 12.64
CA PHE A 281 0.64 -1.64 13.92
C PHE A 281 2.07 -1.40 14.45
N PHE A 282 3.03 -2.27 14.09
CA PHE A 282 4.44 -2.08 14.47
C PHE A 282 5.05 -0.81 13.87
N GLU A 283 4.50 -0.25 12.78
CA GLU A 283 4.96 1.05 12.25
C GLU A 283 4.68 2.21 13.21
N GLY A 284 3.78 2.03 14.19
CA GLY A 284 3.58 2.95 15.30
C GLY A 284 4.46 2.68 16.52
N THR A 285 5.45 1.79 16.41
CA THR A 285 6.31 1.32 17.51
C THR A 285 7.80 1.46 17.16
N VAL A 286 8.67 1.16 18.12
CA VAL A 286 10.12 1.11 17.89
C VAL A 286 10.59 -0.16 17.16
N PHE A 287 9.73 -1.15 16.97
CA PHE A 287 10.10 -2.44 16.35
C PHE A 287 10.25 -2.34 14.83
N SER A 288 11.14 -3.16 14.28
CA SER A 288 11.15 -3.43 12.84
C SER A 288 10.12 -4.51 12.49
N VAL A 289 9.47 -4.33 11.34
CA VAL A 289 8.56 -5.29 10.70
C VAL A 289 9.19 -5.93 9.45
N GLY A 290 10.52 -5.98 9.43
CA GLY A 290 11.29 -6.62 8.35
C GLY A 290 11.54 -5.77 7.11
N ARG A 291 11.14 -4.48 7.10
CA ARG A 291 11.53 -3.53 6.03
C ARG A 291 13.05 -3.52 5.87
N GLY A 292 13.56 -3.56 4.64
CA GLY A 292 15.00 -3.69 4.37
C GLY A 292 15.54 -5.13 4.47
N THR A 293 14.67 -6.14 4.47
CA THR A 293 15.02 -7.56 4.37
C THR A 293 14.28 -8.22 3.21
N ALA A 294 14.30 -9.54 3.06
CA ALA A 294 13.44 -10.27 2.12
C ALA A 294 12.09 -10.72 2.74
N GLU A 295 11.88 -10.41 4.02
CA GLU A 295 10.75 -10.90 4.82
C GLU A 295 9.90 -9.74 5.37
N GLN A 296 9.75 -8.66 4.59
CA GLN A 296 8.88 -7.53 4.94
C GLN A 296 7.46 -8.02 5.28
N PHE A 297 6.93 -7.54 6.41
CA PHE A 297 5.64 -7.97 6.96
C PHE A 297 5.50 -9.49 7.13
N GLN A 298 6.61 -10.17 7.40
CA GLN A 298 6.65 -11.58 7.76
C GLN A 298 7.53 -11.83 9.00
N VAL A 299 8.11 -10.78 9.58
CA VAL A 299 8.91 -10.82 10.81
C VAL A 299 8.60 -9.59 11.66
N TYR A 300 8.87 -9.67 12.95
CA TYR A 300 8.98 -8.50 13.81
C TYR A 300 10.09 -8.67 14.83
N GLY A 301 10.76 -7.57 15.22
CA GLY A 301 11.86 -7.63 16.17
C GLY A 301 12.50 -6.28 16.48
N HIS A 302 13.34 -6.27 17.52
CA HIS A 302 14.12 -5.14 17.97
C HIS A 302 15.45 -5.64 18.59
N PRO A 303 16.55 -4.87 18.56
CA PRO A 303 17.83 -5.27 19.18
C PRO A 303 17.71 -5.70 20.65
N ASP A 304 16.88 -5.01 21.43
CA ASP A 304 16.67 -5.28 22.85
C ASP A 304 15.52 -6.27 23.14
N PHE A 305 14.91 -6.86 22.11
CA PHE A 305 13.80 -7.81 22.29
C PHE A 305 14.32 -9.22 22.56
N THR A 306 13.83 -9.85 23.64
CA THR A 306 14.38 -11.14 24.10
C THR A 306 13.49 -12.34 23.80
N PHE A 307 12.31 -12.12 23.22
CA PHE A 307 11.35 -13.17 22.90
C PHE A 307 11.44 -13.61 21.44
N GLY A 308 11.44 -14.93 21.23
CA GLY A 308 11.62 -15.55 19.92
C GLY A 308 13.05 -16.06 19.71
N ASN A 309 13.25 -16.79 18.61
CA ASN A 309 14.51 -17.45 18.27
C ASN A 309 15.04 -17.04 16.89
N TYR A 310 14.52 -15.95 16.33
CA TYR A 310 14.88 -15.46 15.01
C TYR A 310 15.70 -14.16 15.09
N GLN A 311 16.57 -13.95 14.12
CA GLN A 311 17.38 -12.75 13.99
C GLN A 311 17.38 -12.27 12.55
N PHE A 312 17.30 -10.95 12.37
CA PHE A 312 17.41 -10.31 11.07
C PHE A 312 18.05 -8.93 11.20
N THR A 313 18.66 -8.45 10.11
CA THR A 313 19.29 -7.13 10.07
C THR A 313 18.70 -6.34 8.89
N PRO A 314 17.86 -5.33 9.14
CA PRO A 314 17.40 -4.40 8.11
C PRO A 314 18.56 -3.72 7.39
N ARG A 315 18.54 -3.67 6.06
CA ARG A 315 19.52 -2.95 5.23
C ARG A 315 18.81 -2.06 4.22
N SER A 316 19.43 -0.92 3.89
CA SER A 316 18.99 -0.08 2.78
C SER A 316 18.95 -0.89 1.48
N GLY A 317 17.85 -0.79 0.74
CA GLY A 317 17.65 -1.49 -0.52
C GLY A 317 16.26 -1.28 -1.10
N PRO A 318 15.92 -1.98 -2.20
CA PRO A 318 14.62 -1.86 -2.84
C PRO A 318 13.47 -2.06 -1.85
N GLY A 319 12.51 -1.15 -1.89
CA GLY A 319 11.36 -1.12 -1.01
C GLY A 319 11.59 -0.46 0.34
N SER A 320 12.82 -0.19 0.75
CA SER A 320 13.10 0.64 1.92
C SER A 320 14.52 1.20 1.88
N LYS A 321 14.69 2.39 1.33
CA LYS A 321 15.96 3.13 1.32
C LYS A 321 16.48 3.49 2.71
N TYR A 322 15.56 3.72 3.67
CA TYR A 322 15.89 4.06 5.05
C TYR A 322 15.04 3.19 6.01
N PRO A 323 15.34 1.89 6.15
CA PRO A 323 14.53 1.01 6.98
C PRO A 323 14.68 1.33 8.48
N PRO A 324 13.62 1.15 9.28
CA PRO A 324 13.74 1.19 10.74
C PRO A 324 14.82 0.21 11.24
N LEU A 325 15.64 0.67 12.19
CA LEU A 325 16.73 -0.11 12.79
C LEU A 325 17.78 -0.59 11.76
N GLU A 326 18.03 0.23 10.73
CA GLU A 326 19.04 -0.05 9.71
C GLU A 326 20.39 -0.45 10.32
N ASN A 327 20.95 -1.55 9.79
CA ASN A 327 22.23 -2.14 10.18
C ASN A 327 22.31 -2.63 11.64
N LYS A 328 21.18 -2.68 12.37
CA LYS A 328 21.11 -3.27 13.72
C LYS A 328 20.57 -4.70 13.65
N VAL A 329 21.21 -5.62 14.37
CA VAL A 329 20.68 -6.98 14.55
C VAL A 329 19.42 -6.89 15.41
N CYS A 330 18.30 -7.30 14.86
CA CYS A 330 17.02 -7.38 15.53
C CYS A 330 16.77 -8.83 15.94
N HIS A 331 16.46 -9.04 17.21
CA HIS A 331 15.99 -10.32 17.73
C HIS A 331 14.46 -10.31 17.70
N GLY A 332 13.84 -11.45 17.39
CA GLY A 332 12.38 -11.56 17.40
C GLY A 332 11.83 -12.84 16.79
N VAL A 333 10.71 -12.69 16.08
CA VAL A 333 9.90 -13.81 15.59
C VAL A 333 9.76 -13.73 14.07
N SER A 334 9.95 -14.87 13.42
CA SER A 334 9.61 -15.05 12.01
C SER A 334 8.27 -15.78 11.86
N LEU A 335 7.43 -15.23 11.00
CA LEU A 335 6.17 -15.79 10.55
C LEU A 335 6.29 -16.33 9.12
N ALA A 336 7.51 -16.38 8.54
CA ALA A 336 7.76 -16.82 7.18
C ALA A 336 7.41 -18.30 6.91
N GLN A 337 7.23 -19.10 7.97
CA GLN A 337 6.78 -20.49 7.88
C GLN A 337 5.25 -20.65 8.02
N LEU A 338 4.51 -19.56 8.26
CA LEU A 338 3.05 -19.62 8.26
C LEU A 338 2.52 -19.68 6.82
N GLU A 339 1.76 -20.71 6.54
CA GLU A 339 1.13 -20.88 5.23
C GLU A 339 0.06 -19.80 5.01
N PRO A 340 0.06 -19.09 3.85
CA PRO A 340 -0.93 -18.06 3.56
C PRO A 340 -2.39 -18.51 3.74
N ALA A 341 -2.70 -19.76 3.39
CA ALA A 341 -4.04 -20.33 3.56
C ALA A 341 -4.47 -20.35 5.04
N LYS A 342 -3.58 -20.71 5.97
CA LYS A 342 -3.88 -20.73 7.41
C LYS A 342 -4.11 -19.34 7.97
N ILE A 343 -3.31 -18.35 7.53
CA ILE A 343 -3.47 -16.95 7.93
C ILE A 343 -4.84 -16.43 7.44
N ARG A 344 -5.23 -16.79 6.22
CA ARG A 344 -6.55 -16.44 5.66
C ARG A 344 -7.70 -17.12 6.42
N GLU A 345 -7.53 -18.39 6.80
CA GLU A 345 -8.53 -19.14 7.58
C GLU A 345 -8.77 -18.55 8.97
N GLU A 346 -7.78 -17.89 9.58
CA GLU A 346 -7.99 -17.17 10.85
C GLU A 346 -9.10 -16.11 10.73
N GLY A 347 -9.23 -15.45 9.57
CA GLY A 347 -10.33 -14.53 9.27
C GLY A 347 -10.47 -13.37 10.26
N GLN A 348 -9.37 -12.97 10.92
CA GLN A 348 -9.35 -11.93 11.93
C GLN A 348 -7.97 -11.29 12.10
N LEU A 349 -7.94 -10.07 12.65
CA LEU A 349 -6.71 -9.45 13.12
C LEU A 349 -6.11 -10.23 14.29
N ASN A 350 -4.81 -10.48 14.22
CA ASN A 350 -4.07 -11.20 15.23
C ASN A 350 -3.24 -10.21 16.07
N LEU A 351 -3.76 -9.86 17.25
CA LEU A 351 -3.11 -8.92 18.18
C LEU A 351 -2.02 -9.58 19.03
N PHE A 352 -1.93 -10.91 19.01
CA PHE A 352 -0.94 -11.66 19.77
C PHE A 352 0.47 -11.12 19.49
N TYR A 353 0.80 -10.81 18.24
CA TYR A 353 2.13 -10.33 17.86
C TYR A 353 2.52 -9.05 18.60
N ILE A 354 1.68 -8.00 18.55
CA ILE A 354 1.98 -6.73 19.21
C ILE A 354 1.88 -6.84 20.74
N LEU A 355 0.97 -7.67 21.25
CA LEU A 355 0.83 -7.90 22.69
C LEU A 355 2.05 -8.64 23.28
N GLN A 356 2.56 -9.66 22.60
CA GLN A 356 3.80 -10.35 23.00
C GLN A 356 5.01 -9.44 22.88
N ALA A 357 5.09 -8.65 21.81
CA ALA A 357 6.15 -7.67 21.64
C ALA A 357 6.15 -6.65 22.79
N TYR A 358 5.01 -6.06 23.12
CA TYR A 358 4.87 -5.12 24.23
C TYR A 358 5.24 -5.76 25.58
N THR A 359 4.69 -6.94 25.87
CA THR A 359 4.88 -7.63 27.16
C THR A 359 6.35 -8.00 27.40
N HIS A 360 7.06 -8.46 26.38
CA HIS A 360 8.46 -8.91 26.50
C HIS A 360 9.50 -7.86 26.09
N PHE A 361 9.09 -6.62 25.81
CA PHE A 361 10.03 -5.53 25.56
C PHE A 361 10.47 -4.89 26.90
N PRO A 362 11.78 -4.77 27.18
CA PRO A 362 12.24 -4.24 28.46
C PRO A 362 11.86 -2.77 28.71
N ASP A 363 11.75 -1.94 27.66
CA ASP A 363 11.41 -0.53 27.77
C ASP A 363 9.97 -0.24 27.31
N GLN A 364 8.99 -0.80 28.04
CA GLN A 364 7.56 -0.66 27.72
C GLN A 364 7.11 0.82 27.65
N ALA A 365 7.75 1.71 28.41
CA ALA A 365 7.44 3.14 28.44
C ALA A 365 7.74 3.84 27.11
N ASN A 366 8.70 3.33 26.32
CA ASN A 366 9.06 3.87 25.01
C ASN A 366 8.73 2.91 23.85
N PHE A 367 7.87 1.91 24.07
CA PHE A 367 7.49 0.95 23.04
C PHE A 367 6.80 1.61 21.83
N PHE A 368 5.85 2.51 22.09
CA PHE A 368 5.15 3.28 21.06
C PHE A 368 5.97 4.52 20.68
N LEU A 369 5.95 4.89 19.40
CA LEU A 369 6.63 6.09 18.93
C LEU A 369 6.02 7.34 19.59
N LYS A 370 6.87 8.33 19.91
CA LYS A 370 6.46 9.57 20.61
C LYS A 370 5.36 10.37 19.90
N ASN A 371 5.21 10.20 18.58
CA ASN A 371 4.16 10.84 17.80
C ASN A 371 2.81 10.09 17.85
N ASN A 372 2.73 8.97 18.56
CA ASN A 372 1.58 8.09 18.66
C ASN A 372 1.01 7.69 17.30
N PHE A 373 1.86 7.40 16.31
CA PHE A 373 1.40 7.02 14.97
C PHE A 373 0.49 5.79 14.98
N ILE A 374 0.65 4.89 15.97
CA ILE A 374 -0.29 3.78 16.19
C ILE A 374 -1.75 4.25 16.33
N ASP A 375 -2.01 5.40 16.94
CA ASP A 375 -3.37 5.89 17.13
C ASP A 375 -4.01 6.28 15.77
N LYS A 376 -3.20 6.75 14.81
CA LYS A 376 -3.66 7.01 13.42
C LYS A 376 -3.90 5.72 12.65
N LEU A 377 -3.03 4.72 12.83
CA LEU A 377 -3.21 3.39 12.22
C LEU A 377 -4.45 2.68 12.77
N ALA A 378 -4.61 2.65 14.09
CA ALA A 378 -5.76 2.09 14.80
C ALA A 378 -7.04 2.91 14.59
N GLY A 379 -6.92 4.21 14.29
CA GLY A 379 -8.06 5.11 14.09
C GLY A 379 -8.70 5.56 15.40
N SER A 380 -8.04 5.32 16.54
CA SER A 380 -8.33 5.91 17.85
C SER A 380 -7.13 5.64 18.77
N SER A 381 -7.07 6.30 19.92
CA SER A 381 -6.08 5.98 20.97
C SER A 381 -6.41 4.73 21.79
N GLN A 382 -7.59 4.12 21.59
CA GLN A 382 -8.06 3.03 22.46
C GLN A 382 -7.16 1.80 22.40
N LEU A 383 -6.73 1.37 21.20
CA LEU A 383 -5.89 0.17 21.08
C LEU A 383 -4.59 0.32 21.88
N ARG A 384 -3.90 1.45 21.73
CA ARG A 384 -2.67 1.73 22.48
C ARG A 384 -2.92 1.74 23.99
N GLN A 385 -3.93 2.48 24.44
CA GLN A 385 -4.29 2.56 25.87
C GLN A 385 -4.67 1.20 26.46
N GLN A 386 -5.34 0.33 25.69
CA GLN A 386 -5.72 -1.00 26.13
C GLN A 386 -4.50 -1.92 26.24
N ILE A 387 -3.55 -1.84 25.30
CA ILE A 387 -2.27 -2.56 25.38
C ILE A 387 -1.48 -2.10 26.62
N GLU A 388 -1.36 -0.78 26.84
CA GLU A 388 -0.71 -0.20 28.02
C GLU A 388 -1.40 -0.62 29.34
N ALA A 389 -2.72 -0.80 29.31
CA ALA A 389 -3.50 -1.29 30.44
C ALA A 389 -3.45 -2.82 30.64
N GLY A 390 -2.66 -3.54 29.84
CA GLY A 390 -2.49 -4.99 29.94
C GLY A 390 -3.73 -5.80 29.54
N TRP A 391 -4.58 -5.27 28.66
CA TRP A 391 -5.74 -6.03 28.18
C TRP A 391 -5.30 -7.17 27.26
N ASP A 392 -5.95 -8.32 27.39
CA ASP A 392 -5.77 -9.42 26.45
C ASP A 392 -6.47 -9.18 25.11
N GLN A 393 -6.14 -10.00 24.12
CA GLN A 393 -6.72 -9.91 22.78
C GLN A 393 -8.25 -10.05 22.79
N ALA A 394 -8.82 -10.93 23.62
CA ALA A 394 -10.26 -11.16 23.63
C ALA A 394 -11.01 -9.90 24.11
N ARG A 395 -10.50 -9.26 25.16
CA ARG A 395 -11.06 -8.04 25.74
C ARG A 395 -10.93 -6.84 24.80
N ILE A 396 -9.78 -6.68 24.15
CA ILE A 396 -9.58 -5.64 23.13
C ILE A 396 -10.56 -5.84 21.96
N ARG A 397 -10.66 -7.05 21.43
CA ARG A 397 -11.57 -7.36 20.32
C ARG A 397 -13.02 -7.11 20.67
N ALA A 398 -13.43 -7.41 21.90
CA ALA A 398 -14.78 -7.16 22.39
C ALA A 398 -15.15 -5.66 22.33
N SER A 399 -14.17 -4.75 22.48
CA SER A 399 -14.46 -3.31 22.53
C SER A 399 -14.88 -2.71 21.19
N TRP A 400 -14.53 -3.32 20.06
CA TRP A 400 -14.91 -2.82 18.72
C TRP A 400 -16.04 -3.58 18.04
N GLN A 401 -16.59 -4.64 18.67
CA GLN A 401 -17.64 -5.47 18.04
C GLN A 401 -18.90 -4.67 17.68
N SER A 402 -19.32 -3.74 18.53
CA SER A 402 -20.47 -2.88 18.24
C SER A 402 -20.25 -2.02 16.99
N GLY A 403 -19.04 -1.48 16.83
CA GLY A 403 -18.63 -0.75 15.63
C GLY A 403 -18.66 -1.64 14.37
N LEU A 404 -18.19 -2.88 14.48
CA LEU A 404 -18.24 -3.84 13.37
C LEU A 404 -19.66 -4.22 12.96
N VAL A 405 -20.56 -4.41 13.92
CA VAL A 405 -21.98 -4.70 13.65
C VAL A 405 -22.61 -3.55 12.87
N ASN A 406 -22.43 -2.30 13.33
CA ASN A 406 -22.94 -1.13 12.64
C ASN A 406 -22.33 -0.98 11.23
N PHE A 407 -21.01 -1.11 11.11
CA PHE A 407 -20.34 -1.02 9.80
C PHE A 407 -20.83 -2.10 8.82
N LYS A 408 -21.03 -3.35 9.27
CA LYS A 408 -21.56 -4.43 8.42
C LYS A 408 -22.98 -4.14 7.92
N GLN A 409 -23.82 -3.46 8.71
CA GLN A 409 -25.13 -3.02 8.27
C GLN A 409 -25.02 -1.93 7.20
N ILE A 410 -24.17 -0.92 7.41
CA ILE A 410 -23.98 0.17 6.45
C ILE A 410 -23.39 -0.36 5.14
N ARG A 411 -22.32 -1.17 5.19
CA ARG A 411 -21.62 -1.67 4.00
C ARG A 411 -22.51 -2.52 3.10
N SER A 412 -23.50 -3.24 3.66
CA SER A 412 -24.40 -4.12 2.91
C SER A 412 -25.15 -3.42 1.77
N LYS A 413 -25.37 -2.10 1.90
CA LYS A 413 -25.99 -1.26 0.86
C LYS A 413 -25.13 -1.10 -0.40
N TYR A 414 -23.82 -1.34 -0.28
CA TYR A 414 -22.81 -0.98 -1.27
C TYR A 414 -22.08 -2.18 -1.88
N LEU A 415 -22.31 -3.38 -1.34
CA LEU A 415 -21.69 -4.59 -1.86
C LEU A 415 -22.11 -4.82 -3.33
N LEU A 416 -21.17 -5.34 -4.11
CA LEU A 416 -21.31 -5.75 -5.51
C LEU A 416 -21.23 -7.27 -5.66
N TYR A 417 -20.71 -7.95 -4.62
CA TYR A 417 -20.43 -9.38 -4.61
C TYR A 417 -21.08 -10.04 -3.40
N GLU A 418 -21.36 -11.33 -3.53
CA GLU A 418 -21.85 -12.18 -2.44
C GLU A 418 -20.86 -12.32 -1.28
#